data_AF-A0A1Q9N4P7-F1
#
_entry.id   AF-A0A1Q9N4P7-F1
#
_cell.length_a   1.000
_cell.length_b   1.000
_cell.length_c   1.000
_cell.angle_alpha   90.00
_cell.angle_beta   90.00
_cell.angle_gamma   90.00
#
_symmetry.space_group_name_H-M   'P 1'
#
loop_
_entity.id
_entity.type
_entity.pdbx_description
1 polymer ?
#
loop_
_entity_poly.entity_id
_entity_poly.type
_entity_poly.pdbx_seq_one_letter_code
_entity_poly.pdbx_strand_id
1 'polypeptide(L)'
;MQLHCNRMSELVRITKYYCKLCENNRNIELNEALHFEKIKNSDNGLVLYSDIHYCKDRITGVNNLRIDGNFAIRAFEAQELPPVRSAHKFAIPGVGKIISKTYGLKKLYITHLDLNTDFKLIIKDEPLMTIMNFGVDEEEIDFPIQSITSDLGTIILTFYESDIVYSQTIEKWLYVLVNSLEILPPTRFGLVLETIKYIMNFHNEEPTKFEISLIRTMLASHEIYFQITSDPDRYDNVAVQLSSILSGIDTTFLMEILVFLELNPSAPLIEYIKTHHYDLEYLIYLFLILEKENFIIIDRPGILDC
;
A
#
# COMPACT_ATOMS: atom_id res chain seq x y z
N MET A 1 -41.19 -14.56 21.55
CA MET A 1 -40.15 -13.79 22.27
C MET A 1 -39.28 -13.14 21.20
N GLN A 2 -39.59 -11.90 20.83
CA GLN A 2 -38.87 -11.17 19.78
C GLN A 2 -37.58 -10.60 20.38
N LEU A 3 -36.44 -11.02 19.84
CA LEU A 3 -35.15 -10.40 20.13
C LEU A 3 -35.08 -9.10 19.35
N HIS A 4 -35.25 -7.98 20.06
CA HIS A 4 -34.88 -6.66 19.54
C HIS A 4 -33.36 -6.66 19.32
N CYS A 5 -32.95 -6.70 18.06
CA CYS A 5 -31.61 -6.33 17.64
C CYS A 5 -31.49 -4.81 17.81
N ASN A 6 -31.01 -4.37 18.99
CA ASN A 6 -30.52 -3.01 19.17
C ASN A 6 -29.22 -2.86 18.39
N ARG A 7 -29.32 -2.55 17.09
CA ARG A 7 -28.26 -1.78 16.45
C ARG A 7 -28.29 -0.41 17.11
N MET A 8 -27.43 -0.20 18.12
CA MET A 8 -27.04 1.16 18.48
C MET A 8 -26.51 1.77 17.19
N SER A 9 -27.29 2.66 16.59
CA SER A 9 -26.80 3.53 15.54
C SER A 9 -25.64 4.31 16.14
N GLU A 10 -24.42 3.96 15.77
CA GLU A 10 -23.28 4.81 16.06
C GLU A 10 -23.62 6.21 15.55
N LEU A 11 -23.62 7.21 16.44
CA LEU A 11 -23.87 8.58 16.04
C LEU A 11 -22.72 9.00 15.14
N VAL A 12 -23.03 9.26 13.87
CA VAL A 12 -22.07 9.70 12.87
C VAL A 12 -22.21 11.20 12.69
N ARG A 13 -21.11 11.93 12.88
CA ARG A 13 -21.05 13.37 12.68
C ARG A 13 -20.29 13.70 11.41
N ILE A 14 -20.92 14.52 10.56
CA ILE A 14 -20.33 14.96 9.29
C ILE A 14 -19.58 16.26 9.50
N THR A 15 -18.28 16.24 9.22
CA THR A 15 -17.43 17.44 9.23
C THR A 15 -17.08 17.81 7.78
N LYS A 16 -17.20 19.09 7.43
CA LYS A 16 -16.99 19.58 6.05
C LYS A 16 -15.69 20.37 5.95
N TYR A 17 -14.98 20.22 4.85
CA TYR A 17 -13.79 21.00 4.55
C TYR A 17 -13.59 21.20 3.05
N TYR A 18 -12.79 22.19 2.67
CA TYR A 18 -12.45 22.45 1.28
C TYR A 18 -11.11 21.79 0.93
N CYS A 19 -11.11 20.85 -0.01
CA CYS A 19 -9.90 20.25 -0.53
C CYS A 19 -9.32 21.15 -1.64
N LYS A 20 -8.12 21.69 -1.42
CA LYS A 20 -7.42 22.52 -2.41
C LYS A 20 -6.99 21.74 -3.65
N LEU A 21 -6.61 20.47 -3.51
CA LEU A 21 -6.19 19.61 -4.63
C LEU A 21 -7.35 19.30 -5.59
N CYS A 22 -8.55 19.13 -5.03
CA CYS A 22 -9.75 18.79 -5.78
C CYS A 22 -10.60 20.01 -6.16
N GLU A 23 -10.26 21.19 -5.64
CA GLU A 23 -11.02 22.43 -5.70
C GLU A 23 -12.49 22.29 -5.26
N ASN A 24 -12.78 21.36 -4.34
CA ASN A 24 -14.15 20.98 -3.97
C ASN A 24 -14.33 20.80 -2.45
N ASN A 25 -15.57 20.97 -1.98
CA ASN A 25 -15.95 20.65 -0.61
C ASN A 25 -16.09 19.14 -0.42
N ARG A 26 -15.48 18.61 0.64
CA ARG A 26 -15.52 17.21 1.04
C ARG A 26 -16.10 17.07 2.44
N ASN A 27 -16.63 15.89 2.71
CA ASN A 27 -17.22 15.51 3.98
C ASN A 27 -16.42 14.33 4.55
N ILE A 28 -16.12 14.38 5.85
CA ILE A 28 -15.62 13.24 6.60
C ILE A 28 -16.68 12.83 7.63
N GLU A 29 -16.98 11.55 7.68
CA GLU A 29 -17.91 10.94 8.64
C GLU A 29 -17.12 10.42 9.84
N LEU A 30 -17.49 10.89 11.03
CA LEU A 30 -16.80 10.56 12.27
C LEU A 30 -17.76 9.86 13.22
N ASN A 31 -17.37 8.69 13.70
CA ASN A 31 -18.05 8.06 14.83
C ASN A 31 -17.81 8.92 16.08
N GLU A 32 -18.90 9.45 16.67
CA GLU A 32 -18.81 10.38 17.79
C GLU A 32 -18.15 9.75 19.02
N ALA A 33 -18.49 8.50 19.36
CA ALA A 33 -17.95 7.82 20.54
C ALA A 33 -16.43 7.62 20.41
N LEU A 34 -15.98 7.13 19.25
CA LEU A 34 -14.56 6.95 18.96
C LEU A 34 -13.80 8.29 18.95
N HIS A 35 -14.41 9.34 18.41
CA HIS A 35 -13.79 10.66 18.39
C HIS A 35 -13.56 11.21 19.79
N PHE A 36 -14.58 11.14 20.67
CA PHE A 36 -14.43 11.58 22.05
C PHE A 36 -13.40 10.76 22.83
N GLU A 37 -13.27 9.47 22.55
CA GLU A 37 -12.21 8.63 23.12
C GLU A 37 -10.82 9.12 22.67
N LYS A 38 -10.63 9.33 21.37
CA LYS A 38 -9.37 9.87 20.82
C LYS A 38 -9.03 11.26 21.39
N ILE A 39 -10.03 12.13 21.60
CA ILE A 39 -9.85 13.46 22.21
C ILE A 39 -9.37 13.36 23.66
N LYS A 40 -9.91 12.42 24.45
CA LYS A 40 -9.47 12.22 25.85
C LYS A 40 -8.01 11.81 25.95
N ASN A 41 -7.51 11.10 24.94
CA ASN A 41 -6.13 10.64 24.86
C ASN A 41 -5.21 11.62 24.12
N SER A 42 -5.71 12.79 23.72
CA SER A 42 -4.95 13.81 23.00
C SER A 42 -4.41 14.89 23.95
N ASP A 43 -3.10 15.09 23.94
CA ASP A 43 -2.41 16.07 24.79
C ASP A 43 -2.81 17.54 24.49
N ASN A 44 -3.26 17.82 23.26
CA ASN A 44 -3.64 19.17 22.82
C ASN A 44 -5.13 19.30 22.47
N GLY A 45 -5.94 18.27 22.74
CA GLY A 45 -7.36 18.24 22.42
C GLY A 45 -7.66 18.23 20.91
N LEU A 46 -6.69 17.84 20.08
CA LEU A 46 -6.84 17.64 18.64
C LEU A 46 -6.60 16.18 18.26
N VAL A 47 -7.40 15.66 17.35
CA VAL A 47 -7.24 14.32 16.78
C VAL A 47 -6.97 14.44 15.29
N LEU A 48 -5.98 13.70 14.81
CA LEU A 48 -5.66 13.61 13.39
C LEU A 48 -6.61 12.61 12.70
N TYR A 49 -7.22 13.06 11.60
CA TYR A 49 -7.94 12.22 10.65
C TYR A 49 -7.39 12.48 9.25
N SER A 50 -7.07 11.42 8.51
CA SER A 50 -6.60 11.52 7.14
C SER A 50 -7.74 11.19 6.18
N ASP A 51 -8.18 12.16 5.38
CA ASP A 51 -9.10 11.93 4.25
C ASP A 51 -8.28 11.63 2.99
N ILE A 52 -8.19 10.34 2.66
CA ILE A 52 -7.53 9.82 1.47
C ILE A 52 -8.58 9.72 0.37
N HIS A 53 -8.32 10.34 -0.77
CA HIS A 53 -9.29 10.41 -1.85
C HIS A 53 -8.64 10.65 -3.19
N TYR A 54 -9.35 10.39 -4.27
CA TYR A 54 -8.86 10.70 -5.61
C TYR A 54 -9.35 12.08 -6.05
N CYS A 55 -8.42 12.96 -6.39
CA CYS A 55 -8.71 14.27 -6.96
C CYS A 55 -8.90 14.23 -8.48
N LYS A 56 -9.12 15.42 -9.05
CA LYS A 56 -9.13 15.63 -10.49
C LYS A 56 -7.85 14.98 -11.08
N ASP A 57 -8.03 14.18 -12.13
CA ASP A 57 -6.99 13.37 -12.77
C ASP A 57 -6.58 12.05 -12.08
N ARG A 58 -7.37 11.56 -11.10
CA ARG A 58 -7.15 10.28 -10.40
C ARG A 58 -5.87 10.22 -9.58
N ILE A 59 -5.37 11.39 -9.18
CA ILE A 59 -4.24 11.53 -8.27
C ILE A 59 -4.78 11.41 -6.85
N THR A 60 -4.22 10.51 -6.04
CA THR A 60 -4.59 10.36 -4.61
C THR A 60 -4.24 11.63 -3.85
N GLY A 61 -5.19 12.44 -3.41
CA GLY A 61 -4.96 13.49 -2.42
C GLY A 61 -5.07 12.92 -1.01
N VAL A 62 -4.14 13.31 -0.13
CA VAL A 62 -4.19 13.00 1.30
C VAL A 62 -4.33 14.30 2.06
N ASN A 63 -5.46 14.47 2.74
CA ASN A 63 -5.72 15.64 3.58
C ASN A 63 -5.74 15.25 5.05
N ASN A 64 -4.75 15.76 5.77
CA ASN A 64 -4.60 15.57 7.20
C ASN A 64 -5.37 16.68 7.94
N LEU A 65 -6.44 16.28 8.64
CA LEU A 65 -7.36 17.14 9.36
C LEU A 65 -7.11 17.01 10.87
N ARG A 66 -6.84 18.13 11.54
CA ARG A 66 -6.80 18.17 13.02
C ARG A 66 -8.14 18.67 13.54
N ILE A 67 -8.89 17.78 14.15
CA ILE A 67 -10.28 18.00 14.58
C ILE A 67 -10.33 18.08 16.10
N ASP A 68 -10.99 19.11 16.64
CA ASP A 68 -11.17 19.28 18.09
C ASP A 68 -12.40 18.55 18.63
N GLY A 69 -12.58 18.55 19.95
CA GLY A 69 -13.71 17.89 20.61
C GLY A 69 -15.10 18.47 20.30
N ASN A 70 -15.19 19.59 19.57
CA ASN A 70 -16.43 20.14 19.04
C ASN A 70 -16.67 19.75 17.57
N PHE A 71 -15.85 18.85 17.04
CA PHE A 71 -15.84 18.43 15.63
C PHE A 71 -15.50 19.58 14.68
N ALA A 72 -14.79 20.60 15.16
CA ALA A 72 -14.30 21.69 14.32
C ALA A 72 -12.89 21.37 13.81
N ILE A 73 -12.67 21.56 12.51
CA ILE A 73 -11.34 21.46 11.92
C ILE A 73 -10.54 22.70 12.33
N ARG A 74 -9.44 22.47 13.06
CA ARG A 74 -8.56 23.53 13.56
C ARG A 74 -7.31 23.71 12.73
N ALA A 75 -6.81 22.63 12.14
CA ALA A 75 -5.72 22.68 11.20
C ALA A 75 -5.99 21.73 10.03
N PHE A 76 -5.45 22.11 8.89
CA PHE A 76 -5.55 21.41 7.62
C PHE A 76 -4.17 21.39 7.01
N GLU A 77 -3.69 20.20 6.66
CA GLU A 77 -2.45 19.99 5.94
C GLU A 77 -2.73 19.03 4.80
N ALA A 78 -2.54 19.51 3.56
CA ALA A 78 -2.49 18.61 2.43
C ALA A 78 -1.08 18.03 2.39
N GLN A 79 -0.95 16.71 2.38
CA GLN A 79 0.36 16.09 2.21
C GLN A 79 0.89 16.49 0.83
N GLU A 80 2.09 17.09 0.79
CA GLU A 80 2.74 17.42 -0.46
C GLU A 80 3.18 16.10 -1.12
N LEU A 81 2.54 15.77 -2.22
CA LEU A 81 2.86 14.58 -3.00
C LEU A 81 3.78 14.96 -4.16
N PRO A 82 4.60 14.04 -4.67
CA PRO A 82 5.53 14.34 -5.75
C PRO A 82 4.84 15.00 -6.95
N PRO A 83 5.48 15.97 -7.61
CA PRO A 83 4.85 16.77 -8.68
C PRO A 83 4.51 15.94 -9.94
N VAL A 84 5.07 14.74 -10.08
CA VAL A 84 4.83 13.84 -11.22
C VAL A 84 4.23 12.54 -10.72
N ARG A 85 2.90 12.43 -10.80
CA ARG A 85 2.13 11.22 -10.45
C ARG A 85 1.51 10.65 -11.70
N SER A 86 2.36 10.21 -12.62
CA SER A 86 1.89 9.49 -13.79
C SER A 86 2.08 8.00 -13.56
N ALA A 87 1.00 7.23 -13.67
CA ALA A 87 1.11 5.79 -13.90
C ALA A 87 1.97 5.59 -15.15
N HIS A 88 3.22 5.15 -14.96
CA HIS A 88 4.11 4.89 -16.08
C HIS A 88 3.49 3.77 -16.92
N LYS A 89 3.33 4.03 -18.22
CA LYS A 89 2.71 3.13 -19.20
C LYS A 89 3.47 1.81 -19.44
N PHE A 90 4.57 1.57 -18.71
CA PHE A 90 5.35 0.36 -18.90
C PHE A 90 4.59 -0.82 -18.29
N ALA A 91 4.10 -1.70 -19.17
CA ALA A 91 3.73 -3.04 -18.79
C ALA A 91 4.98 -3.73 -18.23
N ILE A 92 4.88 -4.25 -17.01
CA ILE A 92 5.88 -5.16 -16.49
C ILE A 92 5.79 -6.45 -17.35
N PRO A 93 6.92 -7.04 -17.79
CA PRO A 93 6.92 -8.26 -18.57
C PRO A 93 6.02 -9.33 -17.91
N GLY A 94 5.21 -10.05 -18.70
CA GLY A 94 4.29 -11.08 -18.19
C GLY A 94 2.87 -10.60 -17.85
N VAL A 95 2.61 -9.29 -17.83
CA VAL A 95 1.25 -8.76 -17.60
C VAL A 95 0.41 -8.87 -18.88
N GLY A 96 -0.70 -9.62 -18.81
CA GLY A 96 -1.64 -9.84 -19.90
C GLY A 96 -2.26 -8.56 -20.49
N LYS A 97 -2.87 -8.70 -21.68
CA LYS A 97 -3.49 -7.57 -22.41
C LYS A 97 -4.57 -6.89 -21.57
N ILE A 98 -4.44 -5.58 -21.38
CA ILE A 98 -5.49 -4.72 -20.85
C ILE A 98 -6.64 -4.64 -21.87
N ILE A 99 -7.79 -5.25 -21.57
CA ILE A 99 -9.00 -5.12 -22.39
C ILE A 99 -9.88 -4.02 -21.78
N SER A 100 -9.72 -2.80 -22.30
CA SER A 100 -10.62 -1.69 -21.94
C SER A 100 -11.86 -1.74 -22.83
N LYS A 101 -12.92 -2.44 -22.39
CA LYS A 101 -14.26 -2.19 -22.95
C LYS A 101 -14.75 -0.87 -22.40
N THR A 102 -14.79 0.17 -23.24
CA THR A 102 -15.40 1.45 -22.88
C THR A 102 -16.92 1.27 -22.76
N TYR A 103 -17.36 0.98 -21.54
CA TYR A 103 -18.55 1.43 -20.79
C TYR A 103 -18.53 0.61 -19.48
N GLY A 104 -18.13 1.22 -18.36
CA GLY A 104 -18.03 0.55 -17.04
C GLY A 104 -16.60 0.43 -16.50
N LEU A 105 -16.35 -0.63 -15.73
CA LEU A 105 -15.06 -0.89 -15.06
C LEU A 105 -14.03 -1.45 -16.06
N LYS A 106 -12.79 -0.95 -16.02
CA LYS A 106 -11.65 -1.51 -16.77
C LYS A 106 -11.29 -2.86 -16.18
N LYS A 107 -11.39 -3.94 -16.97
CA LYS A 107 -11.01 -5.29 -16.53
C LYS A 107 -9.58 -5.63 -16.96
N LEU A 108 -8.78 -6.02 -15.99
CA LEU A 108 -7.44 -6.55 -16.15
C LEU A 108 -7.48 -8.04 -15.85
N TYR A 109 -6.79 -8.85 -16.65
CA TYR A 109 -6.76 -10.31 -16.52
C TYR A 109 -5.30 -10.77 -16.46
N ILE A 110 -4.96 -11.50 -15.41
CA ILE A 110 -3.65 -12.13 -15.22
C ILE A 110 -3.85 -13.63 -15.14
N THR A 111 -3.56 -14.31 -16.25
CA THR A 111 -3.77 -15.75 -16.36
C THR A 111 -2.55 -16.58 -15.96
N HIS A 112 -1.38 -15.96 -15.79
CA HIS A 112 -0.14 -16.64 -15.42
C HIS A 112 0.53 -15.92 -14.25
N LEU A 113 0.62 -16.60 -13.11
CA LEU A 113 1.29 -16.10 -11.90
C LEU A 113 2.65 -16.77 -11.64
N ASP A 114 3.08 -17.71 -12.47
CA ASP A 114 4.26 -18.57 -12.25
C ASP A 114 4.24 -19.30 -10.90
N LEU A 115 3.06 -19.50 -10.30
CA LEU A 115 2.91 -20.13 -8.98
C LEU A 115 2.68 -21.66 -9.04
N ASN A 116 2.56 -22.26 -10.24
CA ASN A 116 2.18 -23.69 -10.42
C ASN A 116 0.92 -24.11 -9.64
N THR A 117 0.02 -23.17 -9.36
CA THR A 117 -1.22 -23.38 -8.62
C THR A 117 -2.38 -22.71 -9.35
N ASP A 118 -3.54 -23.35 -9.34
CA ASP A 118 -4.79 -22.70 -9.72
C ASP A 118 -5.14 -21.68 -8.64
N PHE A 119 -4.92 -20.39 -8.94
CA PHE A 119 -5.18 -19.27 -8.04
C PHE A 119 -6.18 -18.31 -8.65
N LYS A 120 -7.25 -18.01 -7.92
CA LYS A 120 -8.32 -17.11 -8.36
C LYS A 120 -8.62 -16.02 -7.34
N LEU A 121 -8.36 -14.78 -7.73
CA LEU A 121 -8.56 -13.58 -6.92
C LEU A 121 -9.11 -12.45 -7.78
N ILE A 122 -10.11 -11.73 -7.27
CA ILE A 122 -10.62 -10.51 -7.92
C ILE A 122 -10.44 -9.33 -6.98
N ILE A 123 -9.74 -8.29 -7.43
CA ILE A 123 -9.63 -7.01 -6.72
C ILE A 123 -10.39 -5.96 -7.50
N LYS A 124 -11.38 -5.33 -6.87
CA LYS A 124 -12.19 -4.25 -7.42
C LYS A 124 -11.86 -2.95 -6.69
N ASP A 125 -11.43 -1.96 -7.45
CA ASP A 125 -11.25 -0.57 -7.01
C ASP A 125 -12.35 0.27 -7.66
N GLU A 126 -13.35 0.65 -6.87
CA GLU A 126 -14.49 1.42 -7.38
C GLU A 126 -14.09 2.84 -7.82
N PRO A 127 -13.33 3.62 -7.03
CA PRO A 127 -12.87 4.95 -7.46
C PRO A 127 -12.07 4.97 -8.76
N LEU A 128 -11.13 4.03 -8.94
CA LEU A 128 -10.33 3.93 -10.16
C LEU A 128 -11.09 3.27 -11.32
N MET A 129 -12.29 2.79 -11.05
CA MET A 129 -13.14 2.05 -11.97
C MET A 129 -12.40 0.87 -12.60
N THR A 130 -11.72 0.07 -11.79
CA THR A 130 -10.84 -1.02 -12.25
C THR A 130 -11.16 -2.33 -11.53
N ILE A 131 -11.16 -3.43 -12.27
CA ILE A 131 -11.24 -4.80 -11.76
C ILE A 131 -9.98 -5.53 -12.21
N MET A 132 -9.24 -6.11 -11.27
CA MET A 132 -8.08 -6.94 -11.50
C MET A 132 -8.46 -8.38 -11.20
N ASN A 133 -8.44 -9.23 -12.22
CA ASN A 133 -8.71 -10.67 -12.11
C ASN A 133 -7.37 -11.39 -12.22
N PHE A 134 -7.04 -12.15 -11.19
CA PHE A 134 -5.89 -13.04 -11.14
C PHE A 134 -6.43 -14.47 -11.26
N GLY A 135 -5.90 -15.25 -12.19
CA GLY A 135 -6.40 -16.58 -12.56
C GLY A 135 -7.13 -16.62 -13.91
N VAL A 136 -7.64 -17.80 -14.27
CA VAL A 136 -8.43 -18.01 -15.49
C VAL A 136 -9.86 -17.53 -15.26
N ASP A 137 -10.38 -16.74 -16.21
CA ASP A 137 -11.78 -16.32 -16.25
C ASP A 137 -12.58 -17.48 -16.84
N GLU A 138 -12.96 -18.44 -16.00
CA GLU A 138 -14.01 -19.38 -16.38
C GLU A 138 -15.35 -18.74 -16.07
N GLU A 139 -16.21 -18.65 -17.11
CA GLU A 139 -17.56 -18.05 -17.07
C GLU A 139 -18.55 -18.82 -16.15
N GLU A 140 -18.04 -19.72 -15.30
CA GLU A 140 -18.86 -20.50 -14.38
C GLU A 140 -19.19 -19.71 -13.12
N ILE A 141 -20.36 -20.03 -12.57
CA ILE A 141 -20.96 -19.41 -11.40
C ILE A 141 -20.16 -19.88 -10.17
N ASP A 142 -18.95 -19.37 -10.01
CA ASP A 142 -18.14 -19.66 -8.84
C ASP A 142 -18.67 -18.86 -7.65
N PHE A 143 -18.93 -19.58 -6.56
CA PHE A 143 -19.28 -18.95 -5.30
C PHE A 143 -18.00 -18.46 -4.62
N PRO A 144 -17.93 -17.18 -4.21
CA PRO A 144 -16.75 -16.69 -3.51
C PRO A 144 -16.62 -17.39 -2.15
N ILE A 145 -15.41 -17.80 -1.80
CA ILE A 145 -15.11 -18.31 -0.45
C ILE A 145 -15.23 -17.16 0.55
N GLN A 146 -14.61 -16.02 0.22
CA GLN A 146 -14.62 -14.83 1.06
C GLN A 146 -14.58 -13.57 0.22
N SER A 147 -15.23 -12.51 0.70
CA SER A 147 -15.02 -11.15 0.22
C SER A 147 -14.59 -10.25 1.38
N ILE A 148 -13.47 -9.57 1.21
CA ILE A 148 -12.91 -8.61 2.16
C ILE A 148 -13.07 -7.22 1.57
N THR A 149 -13.62 -6.32 2.37
CA THR A 149 -13.74 -4.90 2.04
C THR A 149 -12.70 -4.15 2.86
N SER A 150 -11.98 -3.23 2.22
CA SER A 150 -11.03 -2.35 2.90
C SER A 150 -11.71 -1.44 3.92
N ASP A 151 -10.96 -0.88 4.86
CA ASP A 151 -11.49 -0.13 6.00
C ASP A 151 -12.27 1.12 5.60
N LEU A 152 -11.86 1.81 4.52
CA LEU A 152 -12.58 2.95 3.96
C LEU A 152 -13.64 2.53 2.93
N GLY A 153 -13.79 1.24 2.66
CA GLY A 153 -14.84 0.68 1.82
C GLY A 153 -14.65 0.86 0.32
N THR A 154 -13.47 1.28 -0.14
CA THR A 154 -13.25 1.63 -1.56
C THR A 154 -12.70 0.48 -2.41
N ILE A 155 -12.07 -0.50 -1.77
CA ILE A 155 -11.48 -1.67 -2.41
C ILE A 155 -12.14 -2.93 -1.87
N ILE A 156 -12.54 -3.80 -2.79
CA ILE A 156 -13.13 -5.10 -2.47
C ILE A 156 -12.24 -6.18 -3.09
N LEU A 157 -11.83 -7.13 -2.28
CA LEU A 157 -11.10 -8.32 -2.71
C LEU A 157 -11.98 -9.54 -2.49
N THR A 158 -12.16 -10.33 -3.55
CA THR A 158 -12.94 -11.56 -3.53
C THR A 158 -12.05 -12.75 -3.85
N PHE A 159 -11.99 -13.69 -2.92
CA PHE A 159 -11.24 -14.93 -3.01
C PHE A 159 -12.17 -16.08 -3.41
N TYR A 160 -11.74 -16.89 -4.39
CA TYR A 160 -12.50 -18.01 -4.92
C TYR A 160 -11.80 -19.34 -4.62
N GLU A 161 -12.48 -20.45 -4.93
CA GLU A 161 -11.87 -21.77 -4.85
C GLU A 161 -10.62 -21.86 -5.71
N SER A 162 -9.57 -22.40 -5.11
CA SER A 162 -8.21 -22.38 -5.62
C SER A 162 -7.40 -23.48 -4.92
N ASP A 163 -6.25 -23.88 -5.49
CA ASP A 163 -5.35 -24.86 -4.85
C ASP A 163 -4.84 -24.37 -3.48
N ILE A 164 -4.83 -23.05 -3.28
CA ILE A 164 -4.49 -22.43 -2.01
C ILE A 164 -5.72 -22.42 -1.11
N VAL A 165 -5.68 -23.26 -0.07
CA VAL A 165 -6.78 -23.44 0.88
C VAL A 165 -6.96 -22.17 1.72
N TYR A 166 -8.16 -21.61 1.70
CA TYR A 166 -8.51 -20.46 2.53
C TYR A 166 -8.30 -20.74 4.02
N SER A 167 -7.64 -19.81 4.72
CA SER A 167 -7.34 -19.87 6.15
C SER A 167 -7.43 -18.49 6.79
N GLN A 168 -7.51 -18.43 8.13
CA GLN A 168 -7.44 -17.16 8.87
C GLN A 168 -6.14 -16.39 8.59
N THR A 169 -5.04 -17.11 8.33
CA THR A 169 -3.76 -16.50 8.00
C THR A 169 -3.80 -15.81 6.64
N ILE A 170 -4.35 -16.47 5.62
CA ILE A 170 -4.57 -15.87 4.29
C ILE A 170 -5.50 -14.66 4.41
N GLU A 171 -6.59 -14.78 5.18
CA GLU A 171 -7.51 -13.66 5.42
C GLU A 171 -6.78 -12.42 5.96
N LYS A 172 -5.89 -12.59 6.94
CA LYS A 172 -5.05 -11.49 7.48
C LYS A 172 -4.17 -10.86 6.40
N TRP A 173 -3.52 -11.66 5.56
CA TRP A 173 -2.70 -11.14 4.47
C TRP A 173 -3.51 -10.39 3.41
N LEU A 174 -4.67 -10.93 3.01
CA LEU A 174 -5.57 -10.29 2.05
C LEU A 174 -6.10 -8.95 2.60
N TYR A 175 -6.37 -8.88 3.90
CA TYR A 175 -6.74 -7.65 4.59
C TYR A 175 -5.61 -6.61 4.57
N VAL A 176 -4.36 -7.03 4.84
CA VAL A 176 -3.18 -6.16 4.70
C VAL A 176 -3.05 -5.63 3.27
N LEU A 177 -3.27 -6.46 2.26
CA LEU A 177 -3.19 -6.05 0.85
C LEU A 177 -4.24 -4.99 0.51
N VAL A 178 -5.53 -5.22 0.80
CA VAL A 178 -6.58 -4.26 0.42
C VAL A 178 -6.46 -2.94 1.15
N ASN A 179 -6.14 -2.96 2.45
CA ASN A 179 -5.95 -1.73 3.21
C ASN A 179 -4.70 -0.98 2.76
N SER A 180 -3.64 -1.70 2.36
CA SER A 180 -2.46 -1.05 1.77
C SER A 180 -2.81 -0.41 0.42
N LEU A 181 -3.50 -1.10 -0.47
CA LEU A 181 -3.90 -0.53 -1.77
C LEU A 181 -4.81 0.69 -1.64
N GLU A 182 -5.61 0.76 -0.56
CA GLU A 182 -6.53 1.87 -0.33
C GLU A 182 -5.84 3.13 0.19
N ILE A 183 -4.84 2.99 1.07
CA ILE A 183 -4.15 4.14 1.67
C ILE A 183 -2.97 4.64 0.84
N LEU A 184 -2.38 3.76 0.04
CA LEU A 184 -1.17 4.05 -0.71
C LEU A 184 -1.47 4.86 -1.99
N PRO A 185 -0.44 5.51 -2.55
CA PRO A 185 -0.53 6.10 -3.89
C PRO A 185 -0.95 5.07 -4.95
N PRO A 186 -1.43 5.52 -6.13
CA PRO A 186 -1.87 4.62 -7.19
C PRO A 186 -0.76 3.64 -7.59
N THR A 187 -0.85 2.42 -7.08
CA THR A 187 0.16 1.39 -7.28
C THR A 187 0.26 0.95 -8.75
N ARG A 188 1.47 0.64 -9.20
CA ARG A 188 1.67 0.00 -10.50
C ARG A 188 1.21 -1.45 -10.46
N PHE A 189 0.46 -1.88 -11.47
CA PHE A 189 -0.12 -3.21 -11.54
C PHE A 189 0.86 -4.36 -11.28
N GLY A 190 2.07 -4.32 -11.86
CA GLY A 190 3.02 -5.41 -11.60
C GLY A 190 3.60 -5.40 -10.18
N LEU A 191 3.53 -4.30 -9.43
CA LEU A 191 3.85 -4.31 -8.00
C LEU A 191 2.76 -5.03 -7.19
N VAL A 192 1.48 -4.90 -7.60
CA VAL A 192 0.38 -5.71 -7.03
C VAL A 192 0.64 -7.19 -7.27
N LEU A 193 1.05 -7.55 -8.49
CA LEU A 193 1.37 -8.92 -8.87
C LEU A 193 2.49 -9.49 -7.99
N GLU A 194 3.62 -8.79 -7.86
CA GLU A 194 4.73 -9.23 -7.02
C GLU A 194 4.33 -9.34 -5.54
N THR A 195 3.49 -8.41 -5.05
CA THR A 195 2.95 -8.47 -3.69
C THR A 195 2.07 -9.70 -3.47
N ILE A 196 1.25 -10.09 -4.45
CA ILE A 196 0.43 -11.30 -4.37
C ILE A 196 1.33 -12.54 -4.36
N LYS A 197 2.33 -12.63 -5.25
CA LYS A 197 3.30 -13.74 -5.23
C LYS A 197 3.98 -13.88 -3.87
N TYR A 198 4.42 -12.75 -3.30
CA TYR A 198 4.98 -12.71 -1.95
C TYR A 198 4.01 -13.30 -0.92
N ILE A 199 2.78 -12.80 -0.85
CA ILE A 199 1.76 -13.32 0.06
C ILE A 199 1.57 -14.83 -0.14
N MET A 200 1.49 -15.30 -1.38
CA MET A 200 1.32 -16.73 -1.68
C MET A 200 2.52 -17.58 -1.26
N ASN A 201 3.74 -17.03 -1.18
CA ASN A 201 4.89 -17.76 -0.68
C ASN A 201 4.92 -17.84 0.86
N PHE A 202 4.37 -16.84 1.55
CA PHE A 202 4.45 -16.70 3.02
C PHE A 202 3.11 -16.88 3.76
N HIS A 203 2.04 -17.27 3.07
CA HIS A 203 0.68 -17.35 3.60
C HIS A 203 0.47 -18.34 4.76
N ASN A 204 1.45 -19.20 5.04
CA ASN A 204 1.42 -20.14 6.16
C ASN A 204 1.74 -19.47 7.51
N GLU A 205 2.29 -18.26 7.49
CA GLU A 205 2.67 -17.50 8.68
C GLU A 205 1.89 -16.19 8.75
N GLU A 206 1.63 -15.68 9.96
CA GLU A 206 0.92 -14.40 10.11
C GLU A 206 1.81 -13.22 9.71
N PRO A 207 1.26 -12.19 9.03
CA PRO A 207 2.03 -11.01 8.67
C PRO A 207 2.51 -10.27 9.93
N THR A 208 3.81 -10.05 10.07
CA THR A 208 4.36 -9.20 11.14
C THR A 208 4.43 -7.74 10.67
N LYS A 209 4.81 -6.85 11.59
CA LYS A 209 5.02 -5.43 11.27
C LYS A 209 6.07 -5.24 10.16
N PHE A 210 7.06 -6.11 10.08
CA PHE A 210 8.09 -6.04 9.07
C PHE A 210 7.53 -6.34 7.68
N GLU A 211 6.77 -7.43 7.53
CA GLU A 211 6.19 -7.81 6.23
C GLU A 211 5.12 -6.81 5.78
N ILE A 212 4.36 -6.21 6.71
CA ILE A 212 3.44 -5.12 6.39
C ILE A 212 4.22 -3.92 5.81
N SER A 213 5.36 -3.56 6.41
CA SER A 213 6.22 -2.48 5.90
C SER A 213 6.80 -2.83 4.53
N LEU A 214 7.20 -4.09 4.33
CA LEU A 214 7.70 -4.61 3.06
C LEU A 214 6.64 -4.52 1.97
N ILE A 215 5.42 -5.00 2.21
CA ILE A 215 4.29 -4.90 1.27
C ILE A 215 4.01 -3.45 0.89
N ARG A 216 3.93 -2.55 1.88
CA ARG A 216 3.69 -1.13 1.61
C ARG A 216 4.80 -0.52 0.75
N THR A 217 6.04 -0.88 1.04
CA THR A 217 7.23 -0.43 0.29
C THR A 217 7.25 -0.99 -1.13
N MET A 218 6.87 -2.26 -1.33
CA MET A 218 6.69 -2.86 -2.67
C MET A 218 5.67 -2.08 -3.49
N LEU A 219 4.47 -1.89 -2.93
CA LEU A 219 3.34 -1.23 -3.60
C LEU A 219 3.64 0.24 -3.94
N ALA A 220 4.39 0.95 -3.08
CA ALA A 220 4.75 2.36 -3.25
C ALA A 220 6.13 2.62 -3.86
N SER A 221 6.90 1.58 -4.23
CA SER A 221 8.30 1.67 -4.73
C SER A 221 8.54 2.65 -5.89
N HIS A 222 7.50 3.05 -6.59
CA HIS A 222 7.56 4.03 -7.67
C HIS A 222 7.50 5.50 -7.21
N GLU A 223 7.17 5.76 -5.95
CA GLU A 223 7.13 7.08 -5.29
C GLU A 223 8.04 7.14 -4.04
N ILE A 224 8.89 6.14 -3.84
CA ILE A 224 9.83 6.09 -2.72
C ILE A 224 11.18 6.64 -3.15
N TYR A 225 11.73 7.52 -2.33
CA TYR A 225 13.04 8.15 -2.50
C TYR A 225 13.95 7.78 -1.33
N PHE A 226 15.26 7.91 -1.53
CA PHE A 226 16.23 7.62 -0.50
C PHE A 226 17.06 8.85 -0.19
N GLN A 227 17.38 9.02 1.09
CA GLN A 227 18.38 9.96 1.54
C GLN A 227 19.46 9.18 2.30
N ILE A 228 20.71 9.43 1.97
CA ILE A 228 21.82 8.85 2.73
C ILE A 228 21.97 9.64 4.03
N THR A 229 22.08 8.92 5.14
CA THR A 229 22.29 9.50 6.47
C THR A 229 23.73 9.38 6.95
N SER A 230 24.47 8.39 6.46
CA SER A 230 25.83 8.12 6.89
C SER A 230 26.86 8.92 6.09
N ASP A 231 27.85 9.47 6.79
CA ASP A 231 29.08 10.01 6.20
C ASP A 231 29.74 8.96 5.29
N PRO A 232 30.10 9.28 4.03
CA PRO A 232 30.71 8.34 3.08
C PRO A 232 31.91 7.58 3.63
N ASP A 233 32.67 8.19 4.54
CA ASP A 233 33.80 7.55 5.24
C ASP A 233 33.39 6.38 6.16
N ARG A 234 32.08 6.18 6.40
CA ARG A 234 31.55 5.02 7.14
C ARG A 234 31.31 3.81 6.25
N TYR A 235 31.23 3.93 4.92
CA TYR A 235 30.93 2.81 4.01
C TYR A 235 31.92 1.65 4.10
N ASP A 236 33.22 1.94 4.30
CA ASP A 236 34.23 0.91 4.51
C ASP A 236 34.00 0.11 5.81
N ASN A 237 33.38 0.74 6.82
CA ASN A 237 32.97 0.08 8.06
C ASN A 237 31.62 -0.63 7.92
N VAL A 238 30.80 -0.29 6.93
CA VAL A 238 29.50 -0.93 6.66
C VAL A 238 29.69 -2.38 6.25
N ALA A 239 30.66 -2.67 5.37
CA ALA A 239 30.97 -4.06 5.00
C ALA A 239 31.36 -4.92 6.22
N VAL A 240 32.10 -4.33 7.18
CA VAL A 240 32.54 -5.00 8.42
C VAL A 240 31.40 -5.10 9.46
N GLN A 241 30.56 -4.07 9.58
CA GLN A 241 29.43 -4.05 10.50
C GLN A 241 28.28 -4.95 10.00
N LEU A 242 27.92 -4.86 8.72
CA LEU A 242 26.85 -5.66 8.12
C LEU A 242 27.24 -7.14 8.01
N SER A 243 28.50 -7.48 7.68
CA SER A 243 28.95 -8.89 7.67
C SER A 243 28.87 -9.57 9.04
N SER A 244 28.99 -8.80 10.13
CA SER A 244 28.89 -9.32 11.49
C SER A 244 27.46 -9.41 12.02
N ILE A 245 26.54 -8.57 11.51
CA ILE A 245 25.12 -8.52 11.92
C ILE A 245 24.23 -9.40 11.03
N LEU A 246 24.57 -9.56 9.75
CA LEU A 246 23.68 -10.13 8.72
C LEU A 246 24.33 -11.35 8.04
N SER A 247 24.56 -12.41 8.82
CA SER A 247 25.07 -13.67 8.30
C SER A 247 24.18 -14.21 7.18
N GLY A 248 24.70 -14.30 5.96
CA GLY A 248 23.98 -14.83 4.79
C GLY A 248 23.45 -13.79 3.79
N ILE A 249 23.66 -12.49 4.05
CA ILE A 249 23.33 -11.43 3.09
C ILE A 249 24.55 -11.10 2.22
N ASP A 250 24.33 -10.84 0.91
CA ASP A 250 25.38 -10.41 0.01
C ASP A 250 25.82 -8.97 0.33
N THR A 251 26.87 -8.87 1.14
CA THR A 251 27.48 -7.59 1.54
C THR A 251 28.03 -6.80 0.36
N THR A 252 28.41 -7.48 -0.73
CA THR A 252 28.87 -6.82 -1.96
C THR A 252 27.72 -6.05 -2.58
N PHE A 253 26.56 -6.69 -2.65
CA PHE A 253 25.36 -6.10 -3.24
C PHE A 253 24.82 -4.93 -2.41
N LEU A 254 24.85 -5.03 -1.08
CA LEU A 254 24.53 -3.90 -0.19
C LEU A 254 25.43 -2.68 -0.43
N MET A 255 26.72 -2.90 -0.69
CA MET A 255 27.65 -1.82 -1.02
C MET A 255 27.33 -1.22 -2.40
N GLU A 256 26.98 -2.02 -3.40
CA GLU A 256 26.54 -1.54 -4.71
C GLU A 256 25.29 -0.65 -4.61
N ILE A 257 24.32 -1.04 -3.76
CA ILE A 257 23.14 -0.23 -3.47
C ILE A 257 23.55 1.14 -2.89
N LEU A 258 24.40 1.16 -1.86
CA LEU A 258 24.83 2.41 -1.21
C LEU A 258 25.59 3.32 -2.16
N VAL A 259 26.52 2.79 -2.96
CA VAL A 259 27.25 3.55 -3.98
C VAL A 259 26.30 4.14 -5.02
N PHE A 260 25.30 3.37 -5.47
CA PHE A 260 24.31 3.89 -6.42
C PHE A 260 23.52 5.05 -5.82
N LEU A 261 23.05 4.91 -4.58
CA LEU A 261 22.29 5.95 -3.88
C LEU A 261 23.12 7.22 -3.66
N GLU A 262 24.41 7.09 -3.42
CA GLU A 262 25.33 8.23 -3.27
C GLU A 262 25.46 9.01 -4.57
N LEU A 263 25.60 8.30 -5.68
CA LEU A 263 25.66 8.91 -7.01
C LEU A 263 24.30 9.46 -7.48
N ASN A 264 23.19 9.00 -6.89
CA ASN A 264 21.83 9.34 -7.30
C ASN A 264 20.89 9.62 -6.09
N PRO A 265 21.16 10.66 -5.26
CA PRO A 265 20.51 10.88 -3.96
C PRO A 265 19.03 11.31 -4.03
N SER A 266 18.44 11.31 -5.22
CA SER A 266 17.01 11.62 -5.43
C SER A 266 16.38 10.68 -6.46
N ALA A 267 17.07 9.60 -6.84
CA ALA A 267 16.50 8.60 -7.73
C ALA A 267 15.42 7.82 -6.96
N PRO A 268 14.22 7.66 -7.55
CA PRO A 268 13.24 6.78 -6.97
C PRO A 268 13.71 5.32 -7.07
N LEU A 269 13.31 4.47 -6.13
CA LEU A 269 13.67 3.04 -6.08
C LEU A 269 13.47 2.32 -7.43
N ILE A 270 12.45 2.70 -8.17
CA ILE A 270 12.17 2.13 -9.49
C ILE A 270 13.24 2.36 -10.55
N GLU A 271 14.07 3.40 -10.44
CA GLU A 271 15.21 3.60 -11.35
C GLU A 271 16.32 2.59 -11.09
N TYR A 272 16.60 2.28 -9.83
CA TYR A 272 17.56 1.23 -9.47
C TYR A 272 17.09 -0.15 -9.95
N ILE A 273 15.80 -0.48 -9.74
CA ILE A 273 15.19 -1.75 -10.16
C ILE A 273 15.28 -1.95 -11.69
N LYS A 274 15.19 -0.88 -12.48
CA LYS A 274 15.26 -0.99 -13.95
C LYS A 274 16.65 -1.35 -14.45
N THR A 275 17.70 -0.88 -13.78
CA THR A 275 19.08 -1.09 -14.22
C THR A 275 19.69 -2.36 -13.65
N HIS A 276 19.12 -2.90 -12.58
CA HIS A 276 19.62 -4.08 -11.88
C HIS A 276 18.54 -5.17 -11.85
N HIS A 277 18.72 -6.24 -12.64
CA HIS A 277 17.77 -7.34 -12.82
C HIS A 277 17.71 -8.31 -11.63
N TYR A 278 17.45 -7.80 -10.42
CA TYR A 278 17.31 -8.61 -9.22
C TYR A 278 15.85 -8.81 -8.82
N ASP A 279 15.63 -9.81 -7.97
CA ASP A 279 14.35 -10.05 -7.33
C ASP A 279 13.92 -8.81 -6.52
N LEU A 280 12.71 -8.32 -6.78
CA LEU A 280 12.18 -7.08 -6.20
C LEU A 280 11.98 -7.20 -4.68
N GLU A 281 11.53 -8.36 -4.21
CA GLU A 281 11.32 -8.64 -2.79
C GLU A 281 12.66 -8.59 -2.06
N TYR A 282 13.66 -9.32 -2.58
CA TYR A 282 14.99 -9.34 -1.99
C TYR A 282 15.62 -7.95 -1.97
N LEU A 283 15.49 -7.19 -3.05
CA LEU A 283 16.02 -5.84 -3.11
C LEU A 283 15.37 -4.91 -2.06
N ILE A 284 14.04 -4.94 -1.93
CA ILE A 284 13.33 -4.12 -0.95
C ILE A 284 13.67 -4.54 0.49
N TYR A 285 13.81 -5.84 0.73
CA TYR A 285 14.28 -6.37 2.00
C TYR A 285 15.63 -5.76 2.41
N LEU A 286 16.58 -5.67 1.47
CA LEU A 286 17.89 -5.05 1.73
C LEU A 286 17.77 -3.54 2.03
N PHE A 287 16.92 -2.80 1.31
CA PHE A 287 16.68 -1.39 1.61
C PHE A 287 16.11 -1.18 3.02
N LEU A 288 15.14 -2.00 3.43
CA LEU A 288 14.55 -1.92 4.77
C LEU A 288 15.55 -2.26 5.88
N ILE A 289 16.47 -3.19 5.62
CA ILE A 289 17.59 -3.47 6.53
C ILE A 289 18.51 -2.25 6.64
N LEU A 290 18.92 -1.67 5.51
CA LEU A 290 19.79 -0.49 5.50
C LEU A 290 19.16 0.68 6.27
N GLU A 291 17.84 0.85 6.16
CA GLU A 291 17.12 1.85 6.93
C GLU A 291 17.09 1.54 8.43
N LYS A 292 16.76 0.29 8.80
CA LYS A 292 16.73 -0.14 10.21
C LYS A 292 18.07 0.09 10.90
N GLU A 293 19.17 -0.12 10.17
CA GLU A 293 20.54 0.10 10.65
C GLU A 293 21.01 1.58 10.49
N ASN A 294 20.12 2.48 10.06
CA ASN A 294 20.34 3.93 9.89
C ASN A 294 21.40 4.32 8.85
N PHE A 295 21.60 3.51 7.81
CA PHE A 295 22.47 3.86 6.67
C PHE A 295 21.76 4.75 5.64
N ILE A 296 20.45 4.57 5.52
CA ILE A 296 19.60 5.36 4.64
C ILE A 296 18.34 5.78 5.40
N ILE A 297 17.72 6.86 4.96
CA ILE A 297 16.32 7.19 5.24
C ILE A 297 15.54 6.88 3.97
N ILE A 298 14.46 6.14 4.11
CA ILE A 298 13.51 5.92 3.03
C ILE A 298 12.42 6.97 3.18
N ASP A 299 12.41 7.95 2.28
CA ASP A 299 11.34 8.93 2.20
C ASP A 299 10.13 8.28 1.51
N ARG A 300 9.04 8.18 2.26
CA ARG A 300 7.80 7.53 1.87
C ARG A 300 6.66 8.54 1.80
N PRO A 301 6.69 9.51 0.87
CA PRO A 301 5.71 10.60 0.84
C PRO A 301 4.27 10.11 0.63
N GLY A 302 4.07 8.87 0.16
CA GLY A 302 2.77 8.24 -0.01
C GLY A 302 2.39 7.17 1.04
N ILE A 303 3.25 6.87 2.02
CA ILE A 303 2.94 5.88 3.06
C ILE A 303 2.56 6.63 4.33
N LEU A 304 1.32 6.49 4.77
CA LEU A 304 0.87 6.99 6.07
C LEU A 304 1.34 6.03 7.17
N ASP A 305 2.14 6.53 8.10
CA ASP A 305 2.46 5.83 9.35
C ASP A 305 1.24 5.91 10.27
N CYS A 306 0.28 5.01 10.05
CA CYS A 306 -0.87 4.81 10.93
C CYS A 306 -0.48 3.99 12.17
#